data_AF-A0A923PX50-F1
#
_entry.id   AF-A0A923PX50-F1
#
_cell.length_a   1.000
_cell.length_b   1.000
_cell.length_c   1.000
_cell.angle_alpha   90.00
_cell.angle_beta   90.00
_cell.angle_gamma   90.00
#
_symmetry.space_group_name_H-M   'P 1'
#
loop_
_entity.id
_entity.type
_entity.pdbx_description
1 polymer ?
#
loop_
_entity_poly.entity_id
_entity_poly.type
_entity_poly.pdbx_seq_one_letter_code
_entity_poly.pdbx_strand_id
1 'polypeptide(L)'
;MNKDGKVAGASCSRPASREQDAPATLAAPATLWEYFNPLSEIDIRTGGNLPHWEQGPVWYFVTFRLADALPPDVVEKIQQQREQWRRTHDLKNLSREKLSEYHQLFSERYDQLLNAGSGSCVLRDPTNADIVHGALRFFDRQRYVLDEYVVMPNHVHVLVKPLPGHELADLLHSWKSYTANQLNRRLGRIGQLWQHESYDHIVRNEPAMDAIRRYIRENPTKVAGASSSRLPDREQDAPATIARPC
;
A
#
# COMPACT_ATOMS: atom_id res chain seq x y z
N MET A 1 -68.57 -27.18 -39.60
CA MET A 1 -68.89 -28.44 -40.32
C MET A 1 -67.60 -29.21 -40.56
N ASN A 2 -67.62 -30.50 -40.23
CA ASN A 2 -66.50 -31.46 -40.28
C ASN A 2 -66.02 -31.79 -41.70
N LYS A 3 -64.77 -32.25 -41.81
CA LYS A 3 -64.33 -33.57 -42.35
C LYS A 3 -62.78 -33.61 -42.34
N ASP A 4 -62.15 -34.39 -41.47
CA ASP A 4 -61.78 -35.82 -41.63
C ASP A 4 -60.69 -36.08 -42.68
N GLY A 5 -59.56 -36.66 -42.25
CA GLY A 5 -58.48 -37.09 -43.16
C GLY A 5 -57.23 -37.66 -42.47
N LYS A 6 -57.34 -38.87 -41.94
CA LYS A 6 -56.31 -39.85 -41.46
C LYS A 6 -55.16 -40.00 -42.50
N VAL A 7 -53.90 -40.36 -42.18
CA VAL A 7 -53.38 -41.73 -41.93
C VAL A 7 -51.95 -41.70 -41.33
N ALA A 8 -51.68 -42.72 -40.50
CA ALA A 8 -50.49 -42.99 -39.69
C ALA A 8 -49.31 -43.64 -40.44
N GLY A 9 -48.12 -43.62 -39.80
CA GLY A 9 -46.96 -44.44 -40.18
C GLY A 9 -45.81 -44.42 -39.15
N ALA A 10 -45.66 -45.54 -38.45
CA ALA A 10 -44.67 -45.98 -37.44
C ALA A 10 -43.22 -45.42 -37.55
N SER A 11 -42.63 -44.90 -36.46
CA SER A 11 -41.82 -45.60 -35.42
C SER A 11 -40.37 -45.93 -35.82
N CYS A 12 -39.40 -45.25 -35.22
CA CYS A 12 -38.17 -45.86 -34.69
C CYS A 12 -37.43 -44.90 -33.72
N SER A 13 -37.44 -45.26 -32.44
CA SER A 13 -36.28 -45.34 -31.52
C SER A 13 -35.35 -44.13 -31.26
N ARG A 14 -35.46 -43.63 -30.01
CA ARG A 14 -34.52 -42.88 -29.14
C ARG A 14 -33.00 -43.16 -29.37
N PRO A 15 -32.07 -42.23 -29.03
CA PRO A 15 -31.96 -41.73 -27.66
C PRO A 15 -31.69 -40.23 -27.45
N ALA A 16 -32.01 -39.82 -26.22
CA ALA A 16 -31.69 -38.55 -25.62
C ALA A 16 -30.16 -38.38 -25.54
N SER A 17 -29.62 -37.44 -26.30
CA SER A 17 -28.31 -36.87 -26.04
C SER A 17 -28.48 -35.73 -25.03
N ARG A 18 -28.27 -36.12 -23.77
CA ARG A 18 -27.68 -35.33 -22.69
C ARG A 18 -26.86 -34.16 -23.26
N GLU A 19 -27.44 -32.96 -23.30
CA GLU A 19 -26.65 -31.72 -23.39
C GLU A 19 -25.78 -31.70 -22.15
N GLN A 20 -24.51 -32.01 -22.37
CA GLN A 20 -23.46 -31.94 -21.38
C GLN A 20 -23.34 -30.46 -21.03
N ASP A 21 -23.59 -30.17 -19.75
CA ASP A 21 -23.19 -28.94 -19.09
C ASP A 21 -21.81 -28.54 -19.59
N ALA A 22 -21.75 -27.49 -20.41
CA ALA A 22 -20.50 -26.81 -20.69
C ALA A 22 -19.95 -26.38 -19.33
N PRO A 23 -18.70 -26.73 -18.99
CA PRO A 23 -18.16 -26.29 -17.72
C PRO A 23 -18.19 -24.77 -17.76
N ALA A 24 -18.91 -24.17 -16.80
CA ALA A 24 -18.81 -22.76 -16.53
C ALA A 24 -17.33 -22.41 -16.53
N THR A 25 -16.91 -21.60 -17.52
CA THR A 25 -15.56 -21.08 -17.60
C THR A 25 -15.22 -20.57 -16.21
N LEU A 26 -14.33 -21.26 -15.50
CA LEU A 26 -13.85 -20.80 -14.22
C LEU A 26 -13.32 -19.39 -14.47
N ALA A 27 -14.05 -18.39 -13.97
CA ALA A 27 -13.51 -17.07 -13.83
C ALA A 27 -12.17 -17.21 -13.10
N ALA A 28 -11.09 -16.76 -13.72
CA ALA A 28 -9.78 -16.76 -13.08
C ALA A 28 -9.93 -16.15 -11.67
N PRO A 29 -9.40 -16.78 -10.62
CA PRO A 29 -9.58 -16.29 -9.27
C PRO A 29 -8.98 -14.88 -9.17
N ALA A 30 -9.70 -13.98 -8.50
CA ALA A 30 -9.33 -12.60 -8.27
C ALA A 30 -8.10 -12.46 -7.36
N THR A 31 -6.93 -12.99 -7.72
CA THR A 31 -5.75 -13.03 -6.82
C THR A 31 -4.39 -13.25 -7.50
N LEU A 32 -4.24 -13.21 -8.83
CA LEU A 32 -2.98 -13.68 -9.44
C LEU A 32 -1.74 -12.81 -9.14
N TRP A 33 -1.90 -11.56 -8.68
CA TRP A 33 -0.78 -10.67 -8.41
C TRP A 33 -0.98 -9.88 -7.11
N GLU A 34 -0.47 -10.40 -6.00
CA GLU A 34 -0.44 -9.68 -4.71
C GLU A 34 0.68 -8.64 -4.61
N TYR A 35 1.70 -8.75 -5.48
CA TYR A 35 2.91 -7.92 -5.51
C TYR A 35 3.04 -7.22 -6.86
N PHE A 36 4.15 -6.49 -7.07
CA PHE A 36 4.48 -5.87 -8.36
C PHE A 36 4.24 -6.82 -9.53
N ASN A 37 3.36 -6.40 -10.44
CA ASN A 37 3.04 -7.10 -11.66
C ASN A 37 3.66 -6.35 -12.85
N PRO A 38 4.74 -6.83 -13.47
CA PRO A 38 5.32 -6.16 -14.63
C PRO A 38 4.41 -6.13 -15.86
N LEU A 39 3.30 -6.87 -15.85
CA LEU A 39 2.33 -7.00 -16.95
C LEU A 39 1.05 -6.18 -16.75
N SER A 40 0.87 -5.53 -15.60
CA SER A 40 -0.26 -4.62 -15.36
C SER A 40 0.14 -3.17 -15.65
N GLU A 41 -0.84 -2.35 -16.08
CA GLU A 41 -0.63 -0.93 -16.27
C GLU A 41 -0.09 -0.30 -14.98
N ILE A 42 0.88 0.59 -15.16
CA ILE A 42 1.48 1.39 -14.09
C ILE A 42 1.00 2.81 -14.34
N ASP A 43 0.17 3.32 -13.45
CA ASP A 43 -0.16 4.74 -13.46
C ASP A 43 1.02 5.50 -12.84
N ILE A 44 1.64 6.38 -13.62
CA ILE A 44 2.73 7.23 -13.15
C ILE A 44 2.14 8.62 -12.93
N ARG A 45 1.81 8.93 -11.69
CA ARG A 45 1.32 10.25 -11.32
C ARG A 45 2.50 11.20 -11.22
N THR A 46 2.53 12.19 -12.10
CA THR A 46 3.45 13.32 -12.06
C THR A 46 2.68 14.58 -11.71
N GLY A 47 2.74 14.98 -10.44
CA GLY A 47 2.24 16.27 -9.93
C GLY A 47 3.14 16.90 -8.86
N GLY A 48 4.25 16.23 -8.54
CA GLY A 48 5.25 16.62 -7.55
C GLY A 48 6.68 16.28 -8.02
N ASN A 49 7.66 16.35 -7.12
CA ASN A 49 9.08 16.08 -7.38
C ASN A 49 9.41 14.58 -7.57
N LEU A 50 8.47 13.68 -7.25
CA LEU A 50 8.64 12.24 -7.38
C LEU A 50 7.53 11.63 -8.27
N PRO A 51 7.88 10.75 -9.23
CA PRO A 51 6.88 9.95 -9.92
C PRO A 51 6.35 8.87 -8.97
N HIS A 52 5.04 8.86 -8.72
CA HIS A 52 4.37 7.82 -7.93
C HIS A 52 3.84 6.74 -8.87
N TRP A 53 4.27 5.50 -8.64
CA TRP A 53 3.92 4.35 -9.48
C TRP A 53 2.82 3.59 -8.77
N GLU A 54 1.59 3.71 -9.27
CA GLU A 54 0.42 3.00 -8.74
C GLU A 54 0.04 1.84 -9.69
N GLN A 55 -0.25 0.68 -9.10
CA GLN A 55 -0.67 -0.53 -9.77
C GLN A 55 -1.66 -1.32 -8.91
N GLY A 56 -2.96 -1.11 -9.13
CA GLY A 56 -4.02 -1.97 -8.59
C GLY A 56 -3.90 -2.34 -7.09
N PRO A 57 -4.47 -3.49 -6.67
CA PRO A 57 -4.46 -3.94 -5.28
C PRO A 57 -3.19 -4.72 -4.93
N VAL A 58 -2.02 -4.10 -5.11
CA VAL A 58 -0.72 -4.64 -4.69
C VAL A 58 -0.28 -4.07 -3.35
N TRP A 59 0.73 -4.69 -2.74
CA TRP A 59 1.37 -4.17 -1.53
C TRP A 59 2.29 -2.97 -1.82
N TYR A 60 2.19 -1.94 -0.98
CA TYR A 60 3.06 -0.76 -0.98
C TYR A 60 3.73 -0.61 0.38
N PHE A 61 5.01 -0.24 0.35
CA PHE A 61 5.66 0.36 1.50
C PHE A 61 5.61 1.87 1.36
N VAL A 62 5.12 2.55 2.39
CA VAL A 62 5.01 4.01 2.41
C VAL A 62 5.70 4.57 3.64
N THR A 63 6.42 5.68 3.42
CA THR A 63 6.92 6.56 4.46
C THR A 63 6.30 7.95 4.31
N PHE A 64 5.63 8.45 5.34
CA PHE A 64 5.25 9.87 5.42
C PHE A 64 5.80 10.50 6.68
N ARG A 65 6.21 11.77 6.60
CA ARG A 65 6.98 12.44 7.65
C ARG A 65 6.44 13.83 7.97
N LEU A 66 6.74 14.32 9.17
CA LEU A 66 6.50 15.72 9.52
C LEU A 66 7.24 16.64 8.55
N ALA A 67 6.66 17.80 8.25
CA ALA A 67 7.23 18.77 7.33
C ALA A 67 8.62 19.22 7.78
N ASP A 68 8.79 19.41 9.09
CA ASP A 68 10.03 19.85 9.74
C ASP A 68 11.00 18.71 10.11
N ALA A 69 10.69 17.45 9.76
CA ALA A 69 11.52 16.29 10.13
C ALA A 69 12.91 16.31 9.49
N LEU A 70 13.07 16.97 8.34
CA LEU A 70 14.34 17.14 7.65
C LEU A 70 14.55 18.60 7.25
N PRO A 71 15.72 19.21 7.56
CA PRO A 71 16.04 20.55 7.10
C PRO A 71 16.00 20.68 5.56
N PRO A 72 15.51 21.80 5.00
CA PRO A 72 15.40 21.98 3.56
C PRO A 72 16.72 21.83 2.80
N ASP A 73 17.82 22.34 3.36
CA ASP A 73 19.18 22.24 2.80
C ASP A 73 19.67 20.79 2.72
N VAL A 74 19.33 19.97 3.72
CA VAL A 74 19.63 18.53 3.73
C VAL A 74 18.85 17.82 2.62
N VAL A 75 17.55 18.12 2.49
CA VAL A 75 16.70 17.54 1.43
C VAL A 75 17.21 17.92 0.04
N GLU A 76 17.52 19.19 -0.18
CA GLU A 76 18.05 19.69 -1.45
C GLU A 76 19.37 19.00 -1.80
N LYS A 77 20.29 18.89 -0.85
CA LYS A 77 21.57 18.20 -1.06
C LYS A 77 21.39 16.73 -1.45
N ILE A 78 20.46 16.02 -0.82
CA ILE A 78 20.17 14.61 -1.16
C ILE A 78 19.57 14.51 -2.56
N GLN A 79 18.65 15.41 -2.92
CA GLN A 79 18.07 15.45 -4.27
C GLN A 79 19.13 15.72 -5.33
N GLN A 80 20.02 16.69 -5.11
CA GLN A 80 21.14 16.98 -6.01
C GLN A 80 22.06 15.77 -6.17
N GLN A 81 22.43 15.12 -5.07
CA GLN A 81 23.27 13.91 -5.10
C GLN A 81 22.60 12.75 -5.83
N ARG A 82 21.29 12.55 -5.62
CA ARG A 82 20.52 11.51 -6.28
C ARG A 82 20.42 11.76 -7.78
N GLU A 83 20.18 13.00 -8.18
CA GLU A 83 20.12 13.38 -9.59
C GLU A 83 21.49 13.23 -10.26
N GLN A 84 22.57 13.64 -9.59
CA GLN A 84 23.92 13.43 -10.09
C GLN A 84 24.22 11.93 -10.27
N TRP A 85 23.88 11.11 -9.28
CA TRP A 85 24.07 9.66 -9.36
C TRP A 85 23.28 9.03 -10.52
N ARG A 86 22.03 9.46 -10.73
CA ARG A 86 21.19 9.00 -11.85
C ARG A 86 21.75 9.39 -13.22
N ARG A 87 22.44 10.53 -13.33
CA ARG A 87 23.08 10.97 -14.57
C ARG A 87 24.34 10.18 -14.91
N THR A 88 25.04 9.69 -13.90
CA THR A 88 26.33 8.99 -14.06
C THR A 88 26.20 7.47 -14.15
N HIS A 89 25.00 6.92 -13.96
CA HIS A 89 24.75 5.48 -13.97
C HIS A 89 23.64 5.08 -14.95
N ASP A 90 23.83 3.96 -15.65
CA ASP A 90 22.77 3.35 -16.47
C ASP A 90 21.75 2.66 -15.56
N LEU A 91 20.66 3.35 -15.26
CA LEU A 91 19.58 2.85 -14.40
C LEU A 91 18.89 1.59 -14.95
N LYS A 92 19.00 1.31 -16.26
CA LYS A 92 18.37 0.13 -16.88
C LYS A 92 19.17 -1.14 -16.66
N ASN A 93 20.49 -1.02 -16.45
CA ASN A 93 21.41 -2.15 -16.35
C ASN A 93 22.34 -2.03 -15.13
N LEU A 94 21.77 -1.71 -13.97
CA LEU A 94 22.54 -1.65 -12.72
C LEU A 94 22.97 -3.05 -12.27
N SER A 95 24.26 -3.21 -11.94
CA SER A 95 24.73 -4.40 -11.24
C SER A 95 24.14 -4.47 -9.82
N ARG A 96 24.18 -5.65 -9.20
CA ARG A 96 23.71 -5.84 -7.83
C ARG A 96 24.46 -4.95 -6.84
N GLU A 97 25.77 -4.79 -7.04
CA GLU A 97 26.62 -3.93 -6.20
C GLU A 97 26.19 -2.47 -6.32
N LYS A 98 25.91 -1.99 -7.53
CA LYS A 98 25.46 -0.61 -7.75
C LYS A 98 24.05 -0.35 -7.24
N LEU A 99 23.17 -1.34 -7.33
CA LEU A 99 21.85 -1.26 -6.70
C LEU A 99 21.97 -1.18 -5.17
N SER A 100 22.85 -1.99 -4.56
CA SER A 100 23.14 -1.93 -3.12
C SER A 100 23.71 -0.57 -2.70
N GLU A 101 24.67 -0.05 -3.46
CA GLU A 101 25.25 1.28 -3.24
C GLU A 101 24.17 2.37 -3.28
N TYR A 102 23.27 2.31 -4.27
CA TYR A 102 22.14 3.23 -4.38
C TYR A 102 21.23 3.16 -3.14
N HIS A 103 20.88 1.96 -2.69
CA HIS A 103 20.04 1.78 -1.49
C HIS A 103 20.70 2.36 -0.23
N GLN A 104 22.00 2.14 -0.05
CA GLN A 104 22.76 2.72 1.06
C GLN A 104 22.75 4.25 1.01
N LEU A 105 23.06 4.83 -0.15
CA LEU A 105 23.20 6.28 -0.31
C LEU A 105 21.88 7.05 -0.17
N PHE A 106 20.77 6.46 -0.63
CA PHE A 106 19.51 7.20 -0.81
C PHE A 106 18.32 6.64 -0.07
N SER A 107 18.35 5.38 0.41
CA SER A 107 17.31 4.80 1.27
C SER A 107 17.77 4.78 2.73
N GLU A 108 18.84 4.04 3.02
CA GLU A 108 19.33 3.88 4.41
C GLU A 108 19.77 5.21 5.03
N ARG A 109 20.50 6.04 4.27
CA ARG A 109 20.89 7.37 4.73
C ARG A 109 19.69 8.27 5.01
N TYR A 110 18.61 8.16 4.22
CA TYR A 110 17.41 8.96 4.43
C TYR A 110 16.71 8.54 5.73
N ASP A 111 16.59 7.24 5.95
CA ASP A 111 16.05 6.69 7.18
C ASP A 111 16.90 7.07 8.40
N GLN A 112 18.23 7.05 8.30
CA GLN A 112 19.13 7.51 9.37
C GLN A 112 18.86 8.98 9.75
N LEU A 113 18.64 9.85 8.76
CA LEU A 113 18.33 11.26 9.00
C LEU A 113 16.98 11.45 9.68
N LEU A 114 15.98 10.66 9.30
CA LEU A 114 14.68 10.66 9.97
C LEU A 114 14.80 10.15 11.42
N ASN A 115 15.51 9.03 11.61
CA ASN A 115 15.75 8.40 12.90
C ASN A 115 16.60 9.26 13.85
N ALA A 116 17.37 10.21 13.34
CA ALA A 116 18.06 11.21 14.15
C ALA A 116 17.09 12.13 14.91
N GLY A 117 15.78 12.12 14.59
CA GLY A 117 14.76 12.82 15.37
C GLY A 117 14.86 14.34 15.29
N SER A 118 15.20 14.87 14.10
CA SER A 118 15.14 16.31 13.84
C SER A 118 13.70 16.83 13.78
N GLY A 119 13.55 18.15 13.90
CA GLY A 119 12.26 18.82 13.91
C GLY A 119 11.53 18.70 15.26
N SER A 120 10.23 18.98 15.25
CA SER A 120 9.42 19.04 16.46
C SER A 120 9.16 17.69 17.12
N CYS A 121 9.30 16.57 16.40
CA CYS A 121 9.09 15.22 16.91
C CYS A 121 7.78 15.04 17.71
N VAL A 122 6.68 15.65 17.25
CA VAL A 122 5.43 15.69 18.02
C VAL A 122 4.84 14.32 18.29
N LEU A 123 5.19 13.30 17.50
CA LEU A 123 4.72 11.93 17.66
C LEU A 123 5.49 11.17 18.74
N ARG A 124 6.51 11.77 19.36
CA ARG A 124 7.18 11.21 20.55
C ARG A 124 6.25 11.14 21.76
N ASP A 125 5.25 12.03 21.84
CA ASP A 125 4.16 11.93 22.81
C ASP A 125 3.25 10.75 22.39
N PRO A 126 3.11 9.70 23.23
CA PRO A 126 2.28 8.54 22.91
C PRO A 126 0.84 8.93 22.57
N THR A 127 0.29 9.97 23.18
CA THR A 127 -1.08 10.42 22.92
C THR A 127 -1.24 10.99 21.51
N ASN A 128 -0.17 11.60 20.98
CA ASN A 128 -0.14 12.09 19.60
C ASN A 128 0.06 10.93 18.63
N ALA A 129 0.92 9.96 18.98
CA ALA A 129 1.09 8.73 18.20
C ALA A 129 -0.22 7.93 18.10
N ASP A 130 -1.01 7.87 19.18
CA ASP A 130 -2.28 7.15 19.23
C ASP A 130 -3.32 7.68 18.22
N ILE A 131 -3.30 8.99 17.93
CA ILE A 131 -4.14 9.58 16.88
C ILE A 131 -3.78 8.97 15.51
N VAL A 132 -2.49 8.77 15.25
CA VAL A 132 -2.00 8.17 14.01
C VAL A 132 -2.30 6.67 13.99
N HIS A 133 -2.08 5.95 15.09
CA HIS A 133 -2.46 4.53 15.21
C HIS A 133 -3.95 4.33 14.95
N GLY A 134 -4.81 5.18 15.51
CA GLY A 134 -6.25 5.14 15.30
C GLY A 134 -6.63 5.39 13.84
N ALA A 135 -6.04 6.41 13.21
CA ALA A 135 -6.30 6.72 11.80
C ALA A 135 -5.91 5.57 10.86
N LEU A 136 -4.75 4.94 11.08
CA LEU A 136 -4.29 3.81 10.28
C LEU A 136 -5.20 2.59 10.42
N ARG A 137 -5.72 2.31 11.62
CA ARG A 137 -6.60 1.15 11.88
C ARG A 137 -8.05 1.38 11.44
N PHE A 138 -8.50 2.62 11.34
CA PHE A 138 -9.93 2.96 11.23
C PHE A 138 -10.63 2.30 10.02
N PHE A 139 -9.97 2.29 8.86
CA PHE A 139 -10.51 1.70 7.62
C PHE A 139 -9.79 0.41 7.20
N ASP A 140 -9.04 -0.22 8.12
CA ASP A 140 -8.45 -1.52 7.84
C ASP A 140 -9.54 -2.54 7.47
N ARG A 141 -9.27 -3.32 6.43
CA ARG A 141 -10.19 -4.24 5.75
C ARG A 141 -11.44 -3.62 5.12
N GLN A 142 -11.57 -2.30 5.13
CA GLN A 142 -12.69 -1.58 4.48
C GLN A 142 -12.22 -0.85 3.23
N ARG A 143 -11.08 -0.14 3.32
CA ARG A 143 -10.50 0.61 2.19
C ARG A 143 -9.13 0.09 1.75
N TYR A 144 -8.44 -0.59 2.67
CA TYR A 144 -7.13 -1.16 2.47
C TYR A 144 -6.93 -2.31 3.44
N VAL A 145 -5.98 -3.21 3.13
CA VAL A 145 -5.44 -4.17 4.08
C VAL A 145 -4.19 -3.55 4.70
N LEU A 146 -4.19 -3.41 6.02
CA LEU A 146 -3.04 -2.99 6.80
C LEU A 146 -2.22 -4.21 7.23
N ASP A 147 -0.90 -4.11 7.13
CA ASP A 147 0.05 -5.11 7.64
C ASP A 147 0.88 -4.44 8.76
N GLU A 148 2.19 -4.55 8.73
CA GLU A 148 3.07 -3.90 9.70
C GLU A 148 3.14 -2.38 9.51
N TYR A 149 3.20 -1.66 10.62
CA TYR A 149 3.51 -0.23 10.63
C TYR A 149 4.18 0.21 11.95
N VAL A 150 4.90 1.32 11.88
CA VAL A 150 5.53 1.97 13.02
C VAL A 150 5.32 3.48 12.97
N VAL A 151 4.93 4.06 14.11
CA VAL A 151 4.88 5.49 14.32
C VAL A 151 6.18 5.90 15.02
N MET A 152 7.04 6.59 14.28
CA MET A 152 8.30 7.13 14.77
C MET A 152 8.09 8.58 15.24
N PRO A 153 8.99 9.16 16.05
CA PRO A 153 8.80 10.50 16.60
C PRO A 153 8.47 11.62 15.59
N ASN A 154 8.96 11.52 14.35
CA ASN A 154 8.76 12.51 13.30
C ASN A 154 8.32 11.92 11.94
N HIS A 155 8.07 10.61 11.85
CA HIS A 155 7.64 9.96 10.61
C HIS A 155 6.92 8.64 10.88
N VAL A 156 6.35 8.05 9.84
CA VAL A 156 5.59 6.80 9.90
C VAL A 156 6.00 5.93 8.74
N HIS A 157 6.24 4.65 9.01
CA HIS A 157 6.37 3.63 7.98
C HIS A 157 5.16 2.70 8.02
N VAL A 158 4.59 2.38 6.87
CA VAL A 158 3.41 1.52 6.76
C VAL A 158 3.52 0.60 5.56
N LEU A 159 3.18 -0.67 5.79
CA LEU A 159 2.95 -1.67 4.75
C LEU A 159 1.44 -1.81 4.55
N VAL A 160 0.96 -1.42 3.37
CA VAL A 160 -0.48 -1.32 3.08
C VAL A 160 -0.78 -1.81 1.67
N LYS A 161 -1.96 -2.41 1.49
CA LYS A 161 -2.50 -2.79 0.19
C LYS A 161 -3.88 -2.15 0.00
N PRO A 162 -4.05 -1.19 -0.93
CA PRO A 162 -5.37 -0.66 -1.26
C PRO A 162 -6.32 -1.78 -1.72
N LEU A 163 -7.60 -1.69 -1.32
CA LEU A 163 -8.64 -2.56 -1.84
C LEU A 163 -9.18 -2.01 -3.17
N PRO A 164 -9.80 -2.84 -4.03
CA PRO A 164 -10.38 -2.37 -5.30
C PRO A 164 -11.31 -1.16 -5.11
N GLY A 165 -11.15 -0.15 -5.97
CA GLY A 165 -11.91 1.11 -5.89
C GLY A 165 -11.30 2.17 -4.96
N HIS A 166 -10.14 1.89 -4.34
CA HIS A 166 -9.39 2.84 -3.55
C HIS A 166 -7.98 3.04 -4.09
N GLU A 167 -7.58 4.30 -4.23
CA GLU A 167 -6.25 4.68 -4.70
C GLU A 167 -5.33 5.00 -3.53
N LEU A 168 -4.02 4.70 -3.66
CA LEU A 168 -3.07 4.94 -2.58
C LEU A 168 -3.02 6.43 -2.21
N ALA A 169 -2.97 7.32 -3.21
CA ALA A 169 -2.98 8.77 -2.98
C ALA A 169 -4.14 9.25 -2.10
N ASP A 170 -5.35 8.74 -2.31
CA ASP A 170 -6.54 9.11 -1.52
C ASP A 170 -6.45 8.62 -0.08
N LEU A 171 -5.90 7.42 0.13
CA LEU A 171 -5.67 6.87 1.47
C LEU A 171 -4.65 7.72 2.23
N LEU A 172 -3.53 8.06 1.59
CA LEU A 172 -2.50 8.91 2.18
C LEU A 172 -3.02 10.31 2.48
N HIS A 173 -3.80 10.90 1.57
CA HIS A 173 -4.45 12.17 1.79
C HIS A 173 -5.39 12.10 3.00
N SER A 174 -6.23 11.07 3.08
CA SER A 174 -7.19 10.86 4.17
C SER A 174 -6.49 10.76 5.53
N TRP A 175 -5.47 9.90 5.65
CA TRP A 175 -4.70 9.76 6.89
C TRP A 175 -4.00 11.05 7.30
N LYS A 176 -3.27 11.70 6.37
CA LYS A 176 -2.49 12.91 6.65
C LYS A 176 -3.39 14.08 7.02
N SER A 177 -4.50 14.27 6.30
CA SER A 177 -5.46 15.34 6.56
C SER A 177 -6.12 15.18 7.93
N TYR A 178 -6.67 13.99 8.22
CA TYR A 178 -7.32 13.72 9.51
C TYR A 178 -6.35 13.91 10.68
N THR A 179 -5.17 13.27 10.61
CA THR A 179 -4.19 13.33 11.70
C THR A 179 -3.61 14.73 11.87
N ALA A 180 -3.36 15.48 10.79
CA ALA A 180 -2.90 16.86 10.88
C ALA A 180 -3.90 17.75 11.61
N ASN A 181 -5.19 17.66 11.28
CA ASN A 181 -6.23 18.45 11.92
C ASN A 181 -6.35 18.12 13.42
N GLN A 182 -6.34 16.84 13.77
CA GLN A 182 -6.42 16.38 15.16
C GLN A 182 -5.21 16.83 15.99
N LEU A 183 -4.00 16.66 15.45
CA LEU A 183 -2.76 17.02 16.12
C LEU A 183 -2.59 18.54 16.25
N ASN A 184 -2.91 19.30 15.20
CA ASN A 184 -2.89 20.76 15.26
C ASN A 184 -3.84 21.29 16.34
N ARG A 185 -5.07 20.77 16.39
CA ARG A 185 -6.05 21.14 17.43
C ARG A 185 -5.53 20.82 18.83
N ARG A 186 -4.99 19.62 19.03
CA ARG A 186 -4.46 19.18 20.33
C ARG A 186 -3.26 20.01 20.80
N LEU A 187 -2.38 20.39 19.89
CA LEU A 187 -1.17 21.15 20.18
C LEU A 187 -1.37 22.67 20.16
N GLY A 188 -2.57 23.15 19.88
CA GLY A 188 -2.84 24.59 19.71
C GLY A 188 -2.08 25.21 18.53
N ARG A 189 -1.76 24.40 17.51
CA ARG A 189 -0.98 24.80 16.34
C ARG A 189 -1.90 25.07 15.14
N ILE A 190 -1.41 25.89 14.21
CA ILE A 190 -1.98 26.10 12.89
C ILE A 190 -0.92 25.84 11.82
N GLY A 191 -1.37 25.51 10.61
CA GLY A 191 -0.49 25.30 9.46
C GLY A 191 -0.12 23.84 9.20
N GLN A 192 0.93 23.66 8.39
CA GLN A 192 1.33 22.36 7.86
C GLN A 192 1.98 21.49 8.93
N LEU A 193 1.45 20.28 9.11
CA LEU A 193 2.06 19.26 9.97
C LEU A 193 2.91 18.27 9.17
N TRP A 194 2.32 17.66 8.13
CA TRP A 194 2.98 16.66 7.31
C TRP A 194 3.65 17.29 6.09
N GLN A 195 4.78 16.73 5.67
CA GLN A 195 5.34 17.00 4.35
C GLN A 195 4.30 16.67 3.28
N HIS A 196 4.21 17.47 2.21
CA HIS A 196 3.19 17.28 1.18
C HIS A 196 3.31 15.91 0.50
N GLU A 197 4.49 15.60 -0.02
CA GLU A 197 4.80 14.32 -0.63
C GLU A 197 5.09 13.25 0.42
N SER A 198 4.68 12.02 0.11
CA SER A 198 5.09 10.80 0.81
C SER A 198 6.11 10.07 -0.05
N TYR A 199 6.90 9.19 0.53
CA TYR A 199 7.69 8.21 -0.23
C TYR A 199 6.89 6.91 -0.29
N ASP A 200 6.75 6.31 -1.46
CA ASP A 200 6.16 5.00 -1.62
C ASP A 200 6.93 4.18 -2.66
N HIS A 201 6.82 2.86 -2.53
CA HIS A 201 7.22 1.94 -3.60
C HIS A 201 6.40 0.65 -3.52
N ILE A 202 6.17 0.06 -4.70
CA ILE A 202 5.50 -1.23 -4.83
C ILE A 202 6.41 -2.34 -4.31
N VAL A 203 5.86 -3.19 -3.44
CA VAL A 203 6.53 -4.39 -2.92
C VAL A 203 6.59 -5.45 -4.02
N ARG A 204 7.80 -5.92 -4.31
CA ARG A 204 8.05 -6.72 -5.52
C ARG A 204 7.74 -8.20 -5.37
N ASN A 205 7.86 -8.75 -4.18
CA ASN A 205 7.66 -10.16 -3.88
C ASN A 205 7.61 -10.38 -2.35
N GLU A 206 7.28 -11.61 -1.96
CA GLU A 206 7.19 -12.03 -0.56
C GLU A 206 8.51 -11.84 0.22
N PRO A 207 9.70 -12.23 -0.27
CA PRO A 207 10.96 -11.95 0.44
C PRO A 207 11.19 -10.45 0.73
N ALA A 208 10.85 -9.58 -0.22
CA ALA A 208 10.92 -8.13 -0.03
C ALA A 208 9.92 -7.66 1.04
N MET A 209 8.70 -8.21 1.02
CA MET A 209 7.68 -7.95 2.04
C MET A 209 8.17 -8.31 3.44
N ASP A 210 8.76 -9.50 3.61
CA ASP A 210 9.27 -9.95 4.91
C ASP A 210 10.47 -9.13 5.38
N ALA A 211 11.34 -8.70 4.47
CA ALA A 211 12.41 -7.76 4.80
C ALA A 211 11.84 -6.42 5.31
N ILE A 212 10.79 -5.90 4.69
CA ILE A 212 10.09 -4.67 5.11
C ILE A 212 9.41 -4.87 6.47
N ARG A 213 8.68 -5.97 6.68
CA ARG A 213 8.06 -6.30 7.97
C ARG A 213 9.11 -6.34 9.09
N ARG A 214 10.24 -7.03 8.85
CA ARG A 214 11.36 -7.08 9.81
C ARG A 214 11.92 -5.68 10.08
N TYR A 215 12.16 -4.90 9.02
CA TYR A 215 12.61 -3.52 9.15
C TYR A 215 11.67 -2.70 10.05
N ILE A 216 10.35 -2.73 9.79
CA ILE A 216 9.35 -2.00 10.58
C ILE A 216 9.39 -2.43 12.06
N ARG A 217 9.46 -3.75 12.33
CA ARG A 217 9.51 -4.28 13.70
C ARG A 217 10.79 -3.90 14.46
N GLU A 218 11.90 -3.76 13.77
CA GLU A 218 13.19 -3.41 14.36
C GLU A 218 13.40 -1.90 14.54
N ASN A 219 12.66 -1.05 13.84
CA ASN A 219 12.84 0.40 13.97
C ASN A 219 12.60 0.94 15.40
N PRO A 220 11.57 0.49 16.14
CA PRO A 220 11.35 0.94 17.50
C PRO A 220 12.52 0.69 18.46
N THR A 221 13.31 -0.37 18.25
CA THR A 221 14.47 -0.66 19.12
C THR A 221 15.66 0.25 18.82
N LYS A 222 15.66 0.88 17.64
CA LYS A 222 16.72 1.79 17.18
C LYS A 222 16.47 3.24 17.59
N VAL A 223 15.23 3.61 17.90
CA VAL A 223 14.83 5.01 18.17
C VAL A 223 13.96 5.12 19.41
N ALA A 224 14.42 5.91 20.39
CA ALA A 224 13.66 6.18 21.61
C ALA A 224 12.35 6.95 21.30
N GLY A 225 11.23 6.43 21.81
CA GLY A 225 9.90 7.03 21.64
C GLY A 225 9.17 6.65 20.35
N ALA A 226 9.66 5.64 19.62
CA ALA A 226 8.92 5.01 18.54
C ALA A 226 7.96 3.94 19.08
N SER A 227 6.78 3.82 18.47
CA SER A 227 5.76 2.81 18.80
C SER A 227 5.38 2.00 17.55
N SER A 228 5.67 0.72 17.57
CA SER A 228 5.12 -0.21 16.58
C SER A 228 3.80 -0.78 17.07
N SER A 229 2.98 -1.23 16.13
CA SER A 229 1.88 -2.10 16.50
C SER A 229 1.82 -3.30 15.60
N ARG A 230 1.86 -4.48 16.22
CA ARG A 230 1.57 -5.74 15.55
C ARG A 230 0.05 -5.87 15.49
N LEU A 231 -0.51 -6.01 14.29
CA LEU A 231 -1.88 -6.51 14.17
C LEU A 231 -1.89 -7.97 14.63
N PRO A 232 -2.89 -8.42 15.41
CA PRO A 232 -2.94 -9.80 15.90
C PRO A 232 -2.80 -10.81 14.74
N ASP A 233 -2.17 -11.95 15.02
CA ASP A 233 -1.85 -12.97 14.03
C ASP A 233 -3.11 -13.37 13.24
N ARG A 234 -2.98 -13.34 11.91
CA ARG A 234 -4.06 -13.56 10.96
C ARG A 234 -4.45 -15.04 10.93
N GLU A 235 -5.37 -15.47 11.79
CA GLU A 235 -6.15 -16.68 11.52
C GLU A 235 -7.10 -16.42 10.33
N GLN A 236 -7.21 -17.41 9.47
CA GLN A 236 -8.01 -17.41 8.25
C GLN A 236 -9.50 -17.35 8.60
N ASP A 237 -10.01 -16.16 8.92
CA ASP A 237 -11.45 -15.97 8.99
C ASP A 237 -12.04 -15.97 7.58
N ALA A 238 -12.63 -17.12 7.25
CA ALA A 238 -13.57 -17.31 6.16
C ALA A 238 -14.59 -16.15 6.10
N PRO A 239 -15.10 -15.78 4.91
CA PRO A 239 -16.00 -14.64 4.80
C PRO A 239 -17.25 -14.89 5.64
N ALA A 240 -17.43 -14.06 6.67
CA ALA A 240 -18.69 -13.93 7.37
C ALA A 240 -19.77 -13.62 6.32
N THR A 241 -20.70 -14.56 6.16
CA THR A 241 -21.85 -14.39 5.28
C THR A 241 -22.65 -13.20 5.80
N ILE A 242 -22.58 -12.08 5.08
CA ILE A 242 -23.44 -10.94 5.34
C ILE A 242 -24.86 -11.36 4.94
N ALA A 243 -25.67 -11.70 5.93
CA ALA A 243 -27.10 -11.82 5.75
C ALA A 243 -27.64 -10.47 5.25
N ARG A 244 -28.23 -10.48 4.05
CA ARG A 244 -28.98 -9.35 3.51
C ARG A 244 -30.21 -9.14 4.40
N PRO A 245 -30.52 -7.92 4.88
CA PRO A 245 -31.82 -7.66 5.45
C PRO A 245 -32.89 -7.68 4.34
N CYS A 246 -34.09 -8.13 4.71
CA CYS A 246 -35.28 -8.28 3.88
C CYS A 246 -35.64 -7.04 3.05
#